data_AF-A0A6L9KXD9-F1
#
_entry.id   AF-A0A6L9KXD9-F1
#
_cell.length_a   1.000
_cell.length_b   1.000
_cell.length_c   1.000
_cell.angle_alpha   90.00
_cell.angle_beta   90.00
_cell.angle_gamma   90.00
#
_symmetry.space_group_name_H-M   'P 1'
#
loop_
_entity.id
_entity.type
_entity.pdbx_description
1 polymer ?
#
loop_
_entity_poly.entity_id
_entity_poly.type
_entity_poly.pdbx_seq_one_letter_code
_entity_poly.pdbx_strand_id
1 'polypeptide(L)' 'MALNTADLCDQLGNTAYVADPMFGNYGGMTAFGGQIATLKVFKNNTLVRAALETPG' A
#
# COMPACT_ATOMS: atom_id res chain seq x y z
N MET A 1 7.03 16.53 2.72
CA MET A 1 6.44 16.50 1.37
C MET A 1 5.24 15.58 1.45
N ALA A 2 4.02 16.08 1.22
CA ALA A 2 2.83 15.26 1.28
C ALA A 2 2.81 14.34 0.05
N LEU A 3 2.61 13.03 0.24
CA LEU A 3 2.38 12.13 -0.87
C LEU A 3 0.92 12.28 -1.31
N ASN A 4 0.70 12.84 -2.49
CA ASN A 4 -0.62 12.97 -3.10
C ASN A 4 -0.73 12.03 -4.29
N THR A 5 -1.65 11.07 -4.23
CA THR A 5 -1.84 10.11 -5.32
C THR A 5 -2.47 10.76 -6.56
N ALA A 6 -3.16 11.90 -6.43
CA ALA A 6 -3.67 12.64 -7.58
C ALA A 6 -2.53 13.19 -8.44
N ASP A 7 -1.50 13.78 -7.82
CA ASP A 7 -0.33 14.30 -8.53
C ASP A 7 0.41 13.19 -9.29
N LEU A 8 0.43 11.96 -8.74
CA LEU A 8 0.99 10.79 -9.44
C LEU A 8 0.12 10.37 -10.63
N CYS A 9 -1.20 10.48 -10.53
CA CYS A 9 -2.11 10.20 -11.65
C CYS A 9 -1.93 11.21 -12.78
N ASP A 10 -1.76 12.49 -12.45
CA ASP A 10 -1.48 13.55 -13.44
C ASP A 10 -0.17 13.28 -14.19
N GLN A 11 0.86 12.76 -13.51
CA GLN A 11 2.15 12.43 -14.11
C GLN A 11 2.14 11.15 -14.95
N LEU A 12 1.47 10.09 -14.47
CA LEU A 12 1.47 8.77 -15.12
C LEU A 12 0.36 8.62 -16.18
N GLY A 13 -0.68 9.44 -16.12
CA GLY A 13 -1.84 9.38 -17.01
C GLY A 13 -2.41 7.97 -17.13
N ASN A 14 -2.53 7.47 -18.35
CA ASN A 14 -3.10 6.14 -18.64
C ASN A 14 -2.25 4.95 -18.16
N THR A 15 -1.03 5.18 -17.67
CA THR A 15 -0.19 4.13 -17.09
C THR A 15 -0.36 4.01 -15.57
N ALA A 16 -1.13 4.92 -14.96
CA ALA A 16 -1.47 4.83 -13.55
C ALA A 16 -2.44 3.66 -13.31
N TYR A 17 -2.13 2.86 -12.30
CA TYR A 17 -3.04 1.84 -11.79
C TYR A 17 -3.60 2.31 -10.45
N VAL A 18 -4.92 2.49 -10.39
CA VAL A 18 -5.64 2.98 -9.21
C VAL A 18 -6.50 1.85 -8.66
N ALA A 19 -6.39 1.57 -7.37
CA ALA A 19 -7.26 0.60 -6.71
C ALA A 19 -8.65 1.21 -6.45
N ASP A 20 -9.69 0.39 -6.57
CA ASP A 20 -11.05 0.82 -6.24
C ASP A 20 -11.16 1.21 -4.74
N PRO A 21 -12.05 2.16 -4.40
CA PRO A 21 -12.19 2.67 -3.03
C PRO A 21 -12.92 1.65 -2.13
N MET A 22 -12.20 0.62 -1.71
CA MET A 22 -12.72 -0.48 -0.88
C MET A 22 -12.05 -0.59 0.52
N PHE A 23 -10.98 0.19 0.76
CA PHE A 23 -10.20 0.13 1.99
C PHE A 23 -10.54 1.27 2.96
N GLY A 24 -10.43 1.00 4.27
CA GLY A 24 -10.52 2.00 5.33
C GLY A 24 -9.14 2.44 5.84
N ASN A 25 -9.05 3.66 6.37
CA ASN A 25 -7.85 4.18 7.02
C ASN A 25 -7.85 3.82 8.51
N TYR A 26 -6.84 3.07 8.97
CA TYR A 26 -6.75 2.60 10.37
C TYR A 26 -5.49 3.06 11.12
N GLY A 27 -4.47 3.57 10.42
CA GLY A 27 -3.20 4.02 11.01
C GLY A 27 -3.16 5.52 11.30
N GLY A 28 -2.13 5.96 12.03
CA GLY A 28 -1.87 7.39 12.29
C GLY A 28 -1.19 8.13 11.12
N MET A 29 -0.69 7.40 10.12
CA MET A 29 -0.13 7.94 8.88
C MET A 29 -1.15 7.75 7.76
N THR A 30 -1.66 8.86 7.22
CA THR A 30 -2.72 8.86 6.19
C THR A 30 -2.19 8.78 4.76
N ALA A 31 -0.87 8.84 4.56
CA ALA A 31 -0.23 8.69 3.26
C ALA A 31 1.14 8.01 3.42
N PHE A 32 1.43 7.02 2.57
CA PHE A 32 2.67 6.26 2.56
C PHE A 32 2.94 5.67 1.17
N GLY A 33 4.21 5.36 0.86
CA GLY A 33 4.62 4.75 -0.40
C GLY A 33 5.96 4.04 -0.27
N GLY A 34 6.21 3.03 -1.11
CA GLY A 34 7.41 2.19 -1.07
C GLY A 34 7.31 1.01 -2.04
N GLN A 35 8.33 0.15 -2.04
CA GLN A 35 8.33 -1.08 -2.84
C GLN A 35 7.24 -2.05 -2.34
N ILE A 36 6.53 -2.69 -3.27
CA ILE A 36 5.46 -3.63 -2.94
C ILE A 36 6.07 -5.00 -2.59
N ALA A 37 5.71 -5.52 -1.42
CA ALA A 37 5.84 -6.93 -1.05
C ALA A 37 4.46 -7.56 -0.95
N THR A 38 4.31 -8.82 -1.39
CA THR A 38 3.00 -9.50 -1.42
C THR A 38 3.02 -10.79 -0.60
N LEU A 39 1.87 -11.11 -0.02
CA LEU A 39 1.66 -12.33 0.74
C LEU A 39 0.22 -12.82 0.54
N LYS A 40 0.04 -14.13 0.30
CA LYS A 40 -1.27 -14.77 0.17
C LYS A 40 -1.55 -15.65 1.39
N VAL A 41 -2.56 -15.30 2.17
CA VAL A 41 -2.96 -16.02 3.39
C VAL A 41 -4.48 -16.12 3.51
N PHE A 42 -4.97 -17.03 4.35
CA PHE A 42 -6.39 -17.16 4.66
C PHE A 42 -6.57 -17.48 6.15
N LYS A 43 -7.25 -16.60 6.88
CA LYS A 43 -7.59 -16.73 8.32
C LYS A 43 -6.42 -17.01 9.29
N ASN A 44 -5.17 -16.89 8.84
CA ASN A 44 -3.95 -17.07 9.64
C ASN A 44 -2.94 -15.96 9.29
N ASN A 45 -2.37 -15.32 10.30
CA ASN A 45 -1.44 -14.19 10.17
C ASN A 45 0.02 -14.51 10.54
N THR A 46 0.38 -15.77 10.79
CA THR A 46 1.77 -16.15 11.15
C THR A 46 2.77 -15.69 10.09
N LEU A 47 2.44 -15.83 8.81
CA LEU A 47 3.28 -15.36 7.71
C LEU A 47 3.33 -13.82 7.60
N VAL A 48 2.27 -13.12 8.02
CA VAL A 48 2.26 -11.64 8.07
C VAL A 48 3.26 -11.15 9.11
N ARG A 49 3.26 -11.76 10.30
CA ARG A 49 4.21 -11.41 11.37
C ARG A 49 5.65 -11.64 10.93
N ALA A 50 5.95 -12.82 10.38
CA ALA A 50 7.30 -13.15 9.94
C ALA A 50 7.81 -12.17 8.87
N ALA A 51 6.97 -11.76 7.92
CA ALA A 51 7.35 -10.78 6.89
C ALA A 51 7.64 -9.39 7.47
N LEU A 52 6.90 -8.97 8.50
CA LEU A 52 7.09 -7.66 9.16
C LEU A 52 8.28 -7.62 10.13
N GLU A 53 8.89 -8.77 10.45
CA GLU A 53 10.12 -8.86 11.24
C GLU A 53 11.39 -8.70 10.39
N THR A 54 11.26 -8.68 9.05
CA THR A 54 12.37 -8.41 8.12
C THR A 54 12.37 -6.95 7.66
N PRO A 55 13.53 -6.38 7.26
CA PRO A 55 13.58 -5.07 6.61
C PRO A 55 12.68 -5.02 5.37
N GLY A 56 11.88 -3.96 5.27
CA GLY A 56 11.03 -3.66 4.12
C GLY A 56 11.70 -2.75 3.11
#